data_AF-A0A562X826-F1
#
_entry.id   AF-A0A562X826-F1
#
_cell.length_a   1.000
_cell.length_b   1.000
_cell.length_c   1.000
_cell.angle_alpha   90.00
_cell.angle_beta   90.00
_cell.angle_gamma   90.00
#
_symmetry.space_group_name_H-M   'P 1'
#
loop_
_entity.id
_entity.type
_entity.pdbx_description
1 polymer ?
#
loop_
_entity_poly.entity_id
_entity_poly.type
_entity_poly.pdbx_seq_one_letter_code
_entity_poly.pdbx_strand_id
1 'polypeptide(L)'
;MKNALILAGGKSSRMGSDKTLLAYKDYPSITHFLFERLSKIFEDVKISAKNDKFEPKLPVLIDDFGDFSVLKVIANLDKNYDEPVFIIAADTPFVKLETIKELYLNLKNNDISLPRDGEFVHGLCGFYNPKVSLVAQSLLKNGMQKVSLLRDLCPTVITEFKDKKQFLNLNTRADYELVR
;
A
#
# COMPACT_ATOMS: atom_id res chain seq x y z
N MET A 1 2.62 2.32 -15.76
CA MET A 1 1.33 2.30 -15.01
C MET A 1 1.13 3.69 -14.44
N LYS A 2 -0.10 4.11 -14.11
CA LYS A 2 -0.31 5.52 -13.75
C LYS A 2 -0.02 5.82 -12.28
N ASN A 3 -0.84 5.27 -11.37
CA ASN A 3 -0.85 5.70 -9.97
C ASN A 3 -0.31 4.62 -9.02
N ALA A 4 0.52 5.04 -8.07
CA ALA A 4 0.84 4.26 -6.88
C ALA A 4 0.70 5.10 -5.60
N LEU A 5 0.23 4.46 -4.54
CA LEU A 5 0.05 5.06 -3.22
C LEU A 5 0.75 4.21 -2.16
N ILE A 6 1.79 4.77 -1.57
CA ILE A 6 2.51 4.16 -0.46
C ILE A 6 1.81 4.51 0.85
N LEU A 7 1.39 3.51 1.61
CA LEU A 7 0.81 3.69 2.93
C LEU A 7 1.95 3.84 3.94
N ALA A 8 2.10 5.05 4.48
CA ALA A 8 3.06 5.37 5.53
C ALA A 8 2.39 5.87 6.82
N GLY A 9 1.10 5.59 6.98
CA GLY A 9 0.33 5.78 8.20
C GLY A 9 0.21 4.49 9.03
N GLY A 10 0.04 4.63 10.34
CA GLY A 10 -0.13 3.52 11.28
C GLY A 10 0.50 3.79 12.64
N LYS A 11 0.02 3.13 13.70
CA LYS A 11 0.66 3.22 15.02
C LYS A 11 1.89 2.30 15.03
N SER A 12 3.09 2.87 15.00
CA SER A 12 4.34 2.17 15.32
C SER A 12 4.49 1.99 16.85
N SER A 13 3.48 1.41 17.51
CA SER A 13 3.46 1.27 18.97
C SER A 13 4.47 0.26 19.50
N ARG A 14 4.91 -0.70 18.67
CA ARG A 14 5.82 -1.79 19.08
C ARG A 14 7.32 -1.44 18.98
N MET A 15 7.70 -0.40 18.23
CA MET A 15 9.12 -0.01 18.01
C MET A 15 9.50 1.32 18.65
N GLY A 16 8.56 2.04 19.27
CA GLY A 16 8.79 3.36 19.87
C GLY A 16 9.20 4.46 18.89
N SER A 17 9.38 4.13 17.61
CA SER A 17 9.83 5.01 16.52
C SER A 17 9.05 4.69 15.24
N ASP A 18 8.93 5.68 14.37
CA ASP A 18 8.19 5.55 13.12
C ASP A 18 8.98 4.72 12.09
N LYS A 19 8.54 3.48 11.84
CA LYS A 19 9.25 2.56 10.95
C LYS A 19 9.39 3.09 9.52
N THR A 20 8.45 3.92 9.08
CA THR A 20 8.45 4.47 7.72
C THR A 20 9.61 5.45 7.48
N LEU A 21 10.23 5.94 8.57
CA LEU A 21 11.36 6.86 8.58
C LEU A 21 12.71 6.17 8.80
N LEU A 22 12.74 4.84 8.98
CA LEU A 22 13.99 4.13 9.21
C LEU A 22 14.84 4.12 7.93
N ALA A 23 16.08 4.61 8.04
CA ALA A 23 17.06 4.57 6.96
C ALA A 23 17.23 3.15 6.42
N TYR A 24 17.35 3.04 5.09
CA TYR A 24 17.50 1.75 4.43
C TYR A 24 18.49 1.86 3.28
N LYS A 25 19.58 1.08 3.36
CA LYS A 25 20.73 1.18 2.44
C LYS A 25 21.20 2.64 2.36
N ASP A 26 21.31 3.19 1.15
CA ASP A 26 21.72 4.56 0.89
C ASP A 26 20.55 5.57 0.91
N TYR A 27 19.34 5.11 1.29
CA TYR A 27 18.15 5.95 1.33
C TYR A 27 17.89 6.49 2.74
N PRO A 28 17.46 7.77 2.85
CA PRO A 28 17.11 8.40 4.13
C PRO A 28 16.01 7.66 4.90
N SER A 29 15.11 6.96 4.19
CA SER A 29 14.17 6.04 4.81
C SER A 29 13.74 4.90 3.89
N ILE A 30 13.08 3.88 4.46
CA ILE A 30 12.45 2.80 3.69
C ILE A 30 11.37 3.31 2.75
N THR A 31 10.66 4.38 3.13
CA THR A 31 9.66 5.03 2.28
C THR A 31 10.32 5.69 1.09
N HIS A 32 11.48 6.34 1.27
CA HIS A 32 12.26 6.89 0.14
C HIS A 32 12.74 5.79 -0.81
N PHE A 33 13.25 4.69 -0.26
CA PHE A 33 13.64 3.54 -1.07
C PHE A 33 12.46 3.00 -1.90
N LEU A 34 11.30 2.82 -1.28
CA LEU A 34 10.11 2.33 -1.98
C LEU A 34 9.58 3.33 -3.01
N PHE A 35 9.56 4.62 -2.67
CA PHE A 35 9.19 5.70 -3.58
C PHE A 35 10.06 5.67 -4.84
N GLU A 36 11.39 5.68 -4.69
CA GLU A 36 12.34 5.63 -5.81
C GLU A 36 12.20 4.37 -6.66
N ARG A 37 11.87 3.22 -6.05
CA ARG A 37 11.57 2.00 -6.80
C ARG A 37 10.28 2.13 -7.61
N LEU A 38 9.20 2.63 -7.02
CA LEU A 38 7.90 2.75 -7.67
C LEU A 38 7.87 3.85 -8.72
N SER A 39 8.62 4.94 -8.55
CA SER A 39 8.71 6.04 -9.52
C SER A 39 9.36 5.62 -10.86
N LYS A 40 10.01 4.45 -10.91
CA LYS A 40 10.50 3.82 -12.15
C LYS A 40 9.43 3.02 -12.90
N ILE A 41 8.26 2.83 -12.27
CA ILE A 41 7.20 1.91 -12.69
C ILE A 41 5.88 2.67 -12.92
N PHE A 42 5.65 3.70 -12.10
CA PHE A 42 4.45 4.52 -12.05
C PHE A 42 4.78 5.98 -12.38
N GLU A 43 3.84 6.66 -13.05
CA GLU A 43 3.96 8.07 -13.42
C GLU A 43 3.70 9.00 -12.23
N ASP A 44 2.72 8.67 -11.37
CA ASP A 44 2.36 9.42 -10.18
C ASP A 44 2.46 8.49 -8.95
N VAL A 45 3.44 8.77 -8.09
CA VAL A 45 3.64 8.06 -6.82
C VAL A 45 3.42 9.03 -5.69
N LYS A 46 2.50 8.71 -4.77
CA LYS A 46 2.22 9.51 -3.58
C LYS A 46 2.34 8.70 -2.30
N ILE A 47 2.49 9.40 -1.19
CA ILE A 47 2.59 8.80 0.14
C ILE A 47 1.37 9.22 0.96
N SER A 48 0.58 8.26 1.44
CA SER A 48 -0.50 8.53 2.40
C SER A 48 0.07 8.51 3.82
N ALA A 49 -0.03 9.64 4.51
CA ALA A 49 0.48 9.81 5.88
C ALA A 49 -0.31 10.88 6.65
N LYS A 50 -0.22 10.87 7.99
CA LYS A 50 -0.89 11.85 8.86
C LYS A 50 -0.33 13.27 8.77
N ASN A 51 0.94 13.40 8.38
CA ASN A 51 1.65 14.67 8.27
C ASN A 51 2.80 14.52 7.28
N ASP A 52 3.31 15.67 6.82
CA ASP A 52 4.55 15.72 6.05
C ASP A 52 5.74 15.61 7.01
N LYS A 53 6.31 14.39 7.08
CA LYS A 53 7.38 14.00 8.03
C LYS A 53 8.65 13.50 7.34
N PHE A 54 8.69 13.54 6.01
CA PHE A 54 9.79 12.96 5.24
C PHE A 54 10.82 14.03 4.90
N GLU A 55 12.08 13.70 5.15
CA GLU A 55 13.24 14.48 4.71
C GLU A 55 14.21 13.54 3.99
N PRO A 56 14.56 13.78 2.71
CA PRO A 56 14.02 14.79 1.78
C PRO A 56 12.49 14.76 1.58
N LYS A 57 11.93 15.85 1.03
CA LYS A 57 10.48 15.94 0.82
C LYS A 57 9.97 14.88 -0.16
N LEU A 58 8.81 14.30 0.17
CA LEU A 58 8.06 13.37 -0.66
C LEU A 58 6.67 13.94 -0.99
N PRO A 59 6.02 13.50 -2.09
CA PRO A 59 4.65 13.92 -2.43
C PRO A 59 3.62 13.27 -1.49
N VAL A 60 3.38 13.90 -0.35
CA VAL A 60 2.47 13.39 0.69
C VAL A 60 1.02 13.81 0.42
N LEU A 61 0.11 12.84 0.42
CA LEU A 61 -1.32 13.04 0.63
C LEU A 61 -1.61 12.95 2.13
N ILE A 62 -2.00 14.08 2.72
CA ILE A 62 -2.29 14.15 4.16
C ILE A 62 -3.64 13.49 4.45
N ASP A 63 -3.60 12.48 5.32
CA ASP A 63 -4.78 11.79 5.82
C ASP A 63 -5.45 12.63 6.93
N ASP A 64 -6.53 13.34 6.61
CA ASP A 64 -7.32 14.10 7.61
C ASP A 64 -8.37 13.22 8.34
N PHE A 65 -8.01 11.96 8.56
CA PHE A 65 -8.83 11.00 9.29
C PHE A 65 -8.21 10.86 10.67
N GLY A 66 -8.81 11.45 11.72
CA GLY A 66 -8.23 11.49 13.08
C GLY A 66 -7.55 10.17 13.54
N ASP A 67 -8.13 9.02 13.21
CA ASP A 67 -7.52 7.70 13.21
C ASP A 67 -7.23 7.15 11.79
N PHE A 68 -5.98 6.69 11.59
CA PHE A 68 -5.54 6.08 10.33
C PHE A 68 -6.20 4.70 10.16
N SER A 69 -6.79 4.49 8.98
CA SER A 69 -7.35 3.22 8.56
C SER A 69 -7.18 3.11 7.05
N VAL A 70 -6.64 1.98 6.59
CA VAL A 70 -6.46 1.74 5.15
C VAL A 70 -7.80 1.82 4.42
N LEU A 71 -8.89 1.36 5.03
CA LEU A 71 -10.19 1.45 4.40
C LEU A 71 -10.63 2.92 4.18
N LYS A 72 -10.21 3.85 5.04
CA LYS A 72 -10.45 5.29 4.84
C LYS A 72 -9.62 5.85 3.70
N VAL A 73 -8.38 5.41 3.55
CA VAL A 73 -7.56 5.75 2.37
C VAL A 73 -8.25 5.26 1.09
N ILE A 74 -8.70 4.00 1.08
CA ILE A 74 -9.42 3.43 -0.07
C ILE A 74 -10.74 4.16 -0.33
N ALA A 75 -11.45 4.58 0.72
CA ALA A 75 -12.70 5.34 0.63
C ALA A 75 -12.54 6.75 0.04
N ASN A 76 -11.31 7.24 -0.16
CA ASN A 76 -11.02 8.56 -0.74
C ASN A 76 -10.19 8.47 -2.04
N LEU A 77 -10.05 7.28 -2.65
CA LEU A 77 -9.32 7.16 -3.92
C LEU A 77 -10.02 7.94 -5.03
N ASP A 78 -11.35 7.83 -5.13
CA ASP A 78 -12.20 8.56 -6.08
C ASP A 78 -12.05 10.09 -6.04
N LYS A 79 -11.59 10.65 -4.91
CA LYS A 79 -11.33 12.10 -4.79
C LYS A 79 -9.99 12.53 -5.39
N ASN A 80 -9.05 11.60 -5.54
CA ASN A 80 -7.66 11.89 -5.88
C ASN A 80 -7.23 11.23 -7.20
N TYR A 81 -7.98 10.24 -7.67
CA TYR A 81 -7.60 9.39 -8.79
C TYR A 81 -8.83 9.00 -9.62
N ASP A 82 -8.71 9.14 -10.94
CA ASP A 82 -9.69 8.65 -11.92
C ASP A 82 -9.29 7.30 -12.54
N GLU A 83 -8.10 6.79 -12.20
CA GLU A 83 -7.52 5.56 -12.74
C GLU A 83 -7.05 4.63 -11.61
N PRO A 84 -6.92 3.31 -11.87
CA PRO A 84 -6.41 2.34 -10.91
C PRO A 84 -5.17 2.80 -10.14
N VAL A 85 -5.17 2.49 -8.85
CA VAL A 85 -4.07 2.83 -7.93
C VAL A 85 -3.45 1.55 -7.39
N PHE A 86 -2.13 1.41 -7.52
CA PHE A 86 -1.38 0.40 -6.80
C PHE A 86 -1.13 0.85 -5.37
N ILE A 87 -1.75 0.18 -4.40
CA ILE A 87 -1.58 0.47 -2.97
C ILE A 87 -0.59 -0.50 -2.38
N ILE A 88 0.41 0.03 -1.66
CA ILE A 88 1.42 -0.79 -0.98
C ILE A 88 1.79 -0.21 0.39
N ALA A 89 1.97 -1.06 1.40
CA ALA A 89 2.50 -0.63 2.69
C ALA A 89 4.02 -0.40 2.63
N ALA A 90 4.49 0.69 3.25
CA ALA A 90 5.91 1.04 3.26
C ALA A 90 6.82 -0.02 3.91
N ASP A 91 6.26 -0.89 4.76
CA ASP A 91 6.96 -2.00 5.40
C ASP A 91 7.06 -3.25 4.52
N THR A 92 6.45 -3.28 3.32
CA THR A 92 6.55 -4.38 2.33
C THR A 92 7.33 -3.99 1.08
N PRO A 93 8.58 -3.52 1.20
CA PRO A 93 9.24 -2.75 0.15
C PRO A 93 9.82 -3.61 -0.98
N PHE A 94 9.69 -4.94 -0.95
CA PHE A 94 10.42 -5.87 -1.82
C PHE A 94 9.58 -6.53 -2.92
N VAL A 95 8.36 -6.06 -3.11
CA VAL A 95 7.48 -6.55 -4.18
C VAL A 95 8.19 -6.38 -5.54
N LYS A 96 8.14 -7.44 -6.34
CA LYS A 96 8.83 -7.50 -7.63
C LYS A 96 8.05 -6.78 -8.73
N LEU A 97 8.76 -6.27 -9.74
CA LEU A 97 8.14 -5.62 -10.89
C LEU A 97 7.21 -6.57 -11.64
N GLU A 98 7.61 -7.83 -11.78
CA GLU A 98 6.86 -8.87 -12.48
C GLU A 98 5.51 -9.12 -11.79
N THR A 99 5.52 -9.18 -10.45
CA THR A 99 4.31 -9.28 -9.63
C THR A 99 3.39 -8.09 -9.81
N ILE A 100 3.93 -6.86 -9.78
CA ILE A 100 3.14 -5.65 -10.01
C ILE A 100 2.50 -5.68 -11.42
N LYS A 101 3.27 -6.06 -12.45
CA LYS A 101 2.77 -6.17 -13.82
C LYS A 101 1.66 -7.20 -13.95
N GLU A 102 1.82 -8.37 -13.34
CA GLU A 102 0.82 -9.43 -13.37
C GLU A 102 -0.48 -9.00 -12.66
N LEU A 103 -0.36 -8.38 -11.48
CA LEU A 103 -1.51 -7.83 -10.78
C LEU A 103 -2.24 -6.76 -11.61
N TYR A 104 -1.50 -5.90 -12.32
CA TYR A 104 -2.08 -4.89 -13.21
C TYR A 104 -2.83 -5.51 -14.39
N LEU A 105 -2.28 -6.57 -15.00
CA LEU A 105 -2.95 -7.30 -16.08
C LEU A 105 -4.25 -7.97 -15.60
N ASN A 106 -4.22 -8.57 -14.41
CA ASN A 106 -5.38 -9.25 -13.82
C ASN A 106 -6.49 -8.28 -13.40
N LEU A 107 -6.17 -7.00 -13.20
CA LEU A 107 -7.15 -5.97 -12.89
C LEU A 107 -8.11 -5.67 -14.05
N LYS A 108 -7.76 -5.96 -15.31
CA LYS A 108 -8.59 -5.57 -16.48
C LYS A 108 -10.08 -5.94 -16.38
N ASN A 109 -10.39 -7.06 -15.73
CA ASN A 109 -11.75 -7.57 -15.56
C ASN A 109 -12.26 -7.51 -14.11
N ASN A 110 -11.53 -6.82 -13.23
CA ASN A 110 -11.79 -6.81 -11.79
C ASN A 110 -11.64 -5.41 -11.22
N ASP A 111 -12.22 -5.20 -10.06
CA ASP A 111 -12.16 -3.93 -9.35
C ASP A 111 -10.93 -3.89 -8.44
N ILE A 112 -10.54 -5.05 -7.93
CA ILE A 112 -9.40 -5.25 -7.03
C ILE A 112 -8.55 -6.41 -7.53
N SER A 113 -7.23 -6.26 -7.45
CA SER A 113 -6.27 -7.32 -7.82
C SER A 113 -5.19 -7.44 -6.74
N LEU A 114 -5.15 -8.59 -6.07
CA LEU A 114 -4.29 -8.84 -4.90
C LEU A 114 -3.41 -10.08 -5.08
N PRO A 115 -2.20 -10.09 -4.50
CA PRO A 115 -1.36 -11.27 -4.43
C PRO A 115 -1.67 -12.11 -3.19
N ARG A 116 -1.34 -13.40 -3.29
CA ARG A 116 -1.34 -14.39 -2.22
C ARG A 116 -0.03 -15.17 -2.24
N ASP A 117 0.48 -15.55 -1.07
CA ASP A 117 1.72 -16.34 -0.90
C ASP A 117 1.48 -17.73 -0.28
N GLY A 118 0.33 -18.33 -0.63
CA GLY A 118 -0.22 -19.56 -0.08
C GLY A 118 -0.95 -19.34 1.23
N GLU A 119 -0.36 -18.58 2.13
CA GLU A 119 -0.86 -18.40 3.50
C GLU A 119 -1.73 -17.16 3.62
N PHE A 120 -1.27 -16.02 3.11
CA PHE A 120 -1.93 -14.72 3.30
C PHE A 120 -2.29 -14.06 1.99
N VAL A 121 -3.45 -13.39 1.97
CA VAL A 121 -3.81 -12.43 0.92
C VAL A 121 -3.29 -11.06 1.35
N HIS A 122 -2.41 -10.48 0.55
CA HIS A 122 -1.73 -9.23 0.86
C HIS A 122 -2.57 -8.03 0.43
N GLY A 123 -3.60 -7.71 1.22
CA GLY A 123 -4.52 -6.61 0.92
C GLY A 123 -3.87 -5.22 0.89
N LEU A 124 -2.68 -5.07 1.46
CA LEU A 124 -1.90 -3.82 1.43
C LEU A 124 -0.77 -3.88 0.40
N CYS A 125 -0.96 -4.66 -0.66
CA CYS A 125 -0.04 -4.75 -1.79
C CYS A 125 -0.86 -5.15 -3.02
N GLY A 126 -1.49 -4.22 -3.71
CA GLY A 126 -2.33 -4.58 -4.86
C GLY A 126 -3.04 -3.41 -5.51
N PHE A 127 -3.77 -3.68 -6.58
CA PHE A 127 -4.50 -2.65 -7.32
C PHE A 127 -5.94 -2.51 -6.84
N TYR A 128 -6.39 -1.26 -6.81
CA TYR A 128 -7.75 -0.87 -6.49
C TYR A 128 -8.24 0.14 -7.53
N ASN A 129 -9.38 -0.14 -8.15
CA ASN A 129 -10.08 0.85 -8.97
C ASN A 129 -10.73 1.91 -8.08
N PRO A 130 -10.67 3.22 -8.42
CA PRO A 130 -11.27 4.27 -7.59
C PRO A 130 -12.76 4.07 -7.28
N LYS A 131 -13.53 3.43 -8.17
CA LYS A 131 -14.96 3.13 -7.92
C LYS A 131 -15.23 2.26 -6.68
N VAL A 132 -14.25 1.51 -6.17
CA VAL A 132 -14.39 0.75 -4.92
C VAL A 132 -14.51 1.66 -3.70
N SER A 133 -14.17 2.96 -3.82
CA SER A 133 -14.34 3.95 -2.77
C SER A 133 -15.77 4.02 -2.27
N LEU A 134 -16.79 3.87 -3.13
CA LEU A 134 -18.20 3.87 -2.72
C LEU A 134 -18.54 2.71 -1.76
N VAL A 135 -18.03 1.52 -2.05
CA VAL A 135 -18.22 0.34 -1.18
C VAL A 135 -17.45 0.53 0.13
N ALA A 136 -16.23 1.06 0.07
CA ALA A 136 -15.44 1.37 1.26
C ALA A 136 -16.10 2.42 2.15
N GLN A 137 -16.68 3.48 1.58
CA GLN A 137 -17.45 4.51 2.29
C GLN A 137 -18.68 3.89 2.98
N SER A 138 -19.40 2.99 2.30
CA SER A 138 -20.54 2.27 2.90
C SER A 138 -20.11 1.41 4.09
N LEU A 139 -19.01 0.66 3.96
CA LEU A 139 -18.45 -0.14 5.06
C LEU A 139 -18.11 0.72 6.27
N LEU A 140 -17.44 1.85 6.06
CA LEU A 140 -17.10 2.79 7.14
C LEU A 140 -18.32 3.37 7.83
N LYS A 141 -19.37 3.73 7.07
CA LYS A 141 -20.65 4.21 7.61
C LYS A 141 -21.33 3.18 8.52
N ASN A 142 -21.12 1.90 8.24
CA ASN A 142 -21.60 0.77 9.05
C ASN A 142 -20.63 0.37 10.19
N GLY A 143 -19.59 1.18 10.46
CA GLY A 143 -18.62 0.91 11.53
C GLY A 143 -17.60 -0.18 11.18
N MET A 144 -17.53 -0.63 9.93
CA MET A 144 -16.59 -1.65 9.48
C MET A 144 -15.30 -1.02 8.98
N GLN A 145 -14.15 -1.57 9.37
CA GLN A 145 -12.82 -1.08 8.96
C GLN A 145 -11.94 -2.12 8.24
N LYS A 146 -12.46 -3.32 7.99
CA LYS A 146 -11.67 -4.44 7.45
C LYS A 146 -11.60 -4.38 5.93
N VAL A 147 -10.39 -4.27 5.38
CA VAL A 147 -10.13 -4.33 3.92
C VAL A 147 -10.55 -5.68 3.32
N SER A 148 -10.51 -6.76 4.09
CA SER A 148 -11.00 -8.07 3.64
C SER A 148 -12.47 -8.06 3.25
N LEU A 149 -13.31 -7.27 3.94
CA LEU A 149 -14.73 -7.17 3.61
C LEU A 149 -14.96 -6.40 2.31
N LEU A 150 -14.16 -5.36 2.05
CA LEU A 150 -14.20 -4.65 0.77
C LEU A 150 -13.91 -5.60 -0.38
N ARG A 151 -12.85 -6.41 -0.25
CA ARG A 151 -12.50 -7.45 -1.22
C ARG A 151 -13.64 -8.42 -1.46
N ASP A 152 -14.34 -8.86 -0.42
CA ASP A 152 -15.43 -9.83 -0.53
C ASP A 152 -16.70 -9.22 -1.18
N LEU A 153 -16.83 -7.90 -1.18
CA LEU A 153 -17.96 -7.15 -1.75
C LEU A 153 -17.70 -6.56 -3.14
N CYS A 154 -16.46 -6.59 -3.61
CA CYS A 154 -16.07 -6.08 -4.93
C CYS A 154 -15.56 -7.22 -5.82
N PRO A 155 -15.75 -7.15 -7.15
CA PRO A 155 -15.06 -8.02 -8.10
C PRO A 155 -13.55 -8.03 -7.84
N THR A 156 -13.05 -9.14 -7.30
CA THR A 156 -11.66 -9.26 -6.87
C THR A 156 -11.02 -10.50 -7.46
N VAL A 157 -9.84 -10.32 -8.06
CA VAL A 157 -8.93 -11.41 -8.41
C VAL A 157 -7.80 -11.53 -7.39
N ILE A 158 -7.50 -12.77 -7.00
CA ILE A 158 -6.39 -13.11 -6.12
C ILE A 158 -5.43 -14.00 -6.92
N THR A 159 -4.18 -13.58 -7.02
CA THR A 159 -3.13 -14.26 -7.80
C THR A 159 -2.10 -14.87 -6.87
N GLU A 160 -1.77 -16.15 -7.07
CA GLU A 160 -0.85 -16.90 -6.21
C GLU A 160 0.61 -16.71 -6.66
N PHE A 161 1.49 -16.36 -5.72
CA PHE A 161 2.92 -16.12 -5.97
C PHE A 161 3.78 -16.97 -5.04
N LYS A 162 4.63 -17.81 -5.63
CA LYS A 162 5.47 -18.78 -4.89
C LYS A 162 6.58 -18.12 -4.07
N ASP A 163 7.15 -17.01 -4.55
CA ASP A 163 8.22 -16.32 -3.85
C ASP A 163 7.65 -15.44 -2.75
N LYS A 164 7.55 -15.97 -1.53
CA LYS A 164 7.03 -15.26 -0.37
C LYS A 164 7.93 -14.10 0.08
N LYS A 165 9.23 -14.12 -0.26
CA LYS A 165 10.21 -13.13 0.22
C LYS A 165 9.89 -11.71 -0.26
N GLN A 166 9.19 -11.59 -1.38
CA GLN A 166 8.79 -10.30 -1.92
C GLN A 166 7.69 -9.59 -1.09
N PHE A 167 6.97 -10.33 -0.24
CA PHE A 167 5.91 -9.81 0.63
C PHE A 167 6.34 -9.73 2.09
N LEU A 168 7.65 -9.79 2.36
CA LEU A 168 8.18 -9.79 3.73
C LEU A 168 8.01 -8.40 4.35
N ASN A 169 7.30 -8.32 5.47
CA ASN A 169 7.14 -7.07 6.23
C ASN A 169 8.34 -6.80 7.12
N LEU A 170 8.91 -5.59 7.01
CA LEU A 170 9.97 -5.10 7.89
C LEU A 170 9.38 -4.50 9.17
N ASN A 171 9.09 -5.37 10.13
CA ASN A 171 8.34 -5.04 11.34
C ASN A 171 9.21 -4.80 12.57
N THR A 172 10.42 -5.31 12.60
CA THR A 172 11.33 -5.24 13.74
C THR A 172 12.70 -4.78 13.28
N ARG A 173 13.49 -4.20 14.17
CA ARG A 173 14.88 -3.82 13.85
C ARG A 173 15.71 -5.02 13.35
N ALA A 174 15.45 -6.22 13.88
CA ALA A 174 16.07 -7.45 13.40
C ALA A 174 15.73 -7.75 11.94
N ASP A 175 14.47 -7.52 11.52
CA ASP A 175 14.08 -7.69 10.11
C ASP A 175 14.91 -6.80 9.20
N TYR A 176 15.17 -5.54 9.61
CA TYR A 176 16.00 -4.60 8.85
C TYR A 176 17.46 -5.05 8.75
N GLU A 177 18.03 -5.62 9.82
CA GLU A 177 19.41 -6.11 9.84
C GLU A 177 19.62 -7.31 8.89
N LEU A 178 18.58 -8.14 8.70
CA LEU A 178 18.61 -9.28 7.79
C LEU A 178 18.60 -8.91 6.30
N VAL A 179 18.12 -7.71 5.97
CA VAL A 179 17.94 -7.24 4.58
C VAL A 179 18.84 -6.05 4.22
N ARG A 180 19.79 -5.72 5.10
CA ARG A 180 20.73 -4.62 4.94
C ARG A 180 21.85 -4.98 3.98
#